data_AF-A0A8S3EYM0-F1
#
_entry.id   AF-A0A8S3EYM0-F1
#
_cell.length_a   1.000
_cell.length_b   1.000
_cell.length_c   1.000
_cell.angle_alpha   90.00
_cell.angle_beta   90.00
_cell.angle_gamma   90.00
#
_symmetry.space_group_name_H-M   'P 1'
#
loop_
_entity.id
_entity.type
_entity.pdbx_description
1 polymer ?
#
loop_
_entity_poly.entity_id
_entity_poly.type
_entity_poly.pdbx_seq_one_letter_code
_entity_poly.pdbx_strand_id
1 'polypeptide(L)'
;MHTYLVREFVKQSSHRPLCLILVGNTGTGKTSFALSLPSMPNYYRGVWSIIYWNNDATYMIFDDIPWRSIDQKGYPAKKDLLIGQLEVCVSDKYCKNKKIIVDKPAIILLNHADDQPLL
;
A
#
# COMPACT_ATOMS: atom_id res chain seq x y z
N MET A 1 -16.64 4.18 -17.25
CA MET A 1 -15.23 4.61 -17.08
C MET A 1 -14.60 4.09 -15.79
N HIS A 2 -15.28 4.18 -14.63
CA HIS A 2 -14.79 3.64 -13.34
C HIS A 2 -14.30 2.19 -13.37
N THR A 3 -14.99 1.30 -14.08
CA THR A 3 -14.66 -0.13 -14.13
C THR A 3 -13.35 -0.43 -14.89
N TYR A 4 -12.92 0.44 -15.80
CA TYR A 4 -11.74 0.20 -16.65
C TYR A 4 -10.44 0.46 -15.88
N LEU A 5 -10.35 1.58 -15.15
CA LEU A 5 -9.19 1.91 -14.31
C LEU A 5 -8.96 0.87 -13.21
N VAL A 6 -10.04 0.37 -12.59
CA VAL A 6 -9.96 -0.71 -11.59
C VAL A 6 -9.49 -2.01 -12.23
N ARG A 7 -10.01 -2.34 -13.41
CA ARG A 7 -9.58 -3.55 -14.13
C ARG A 7 -8.12 -3.49 -14.56
N GLU A 8 -7.61 -2.34 -14.99
CA GLU A 8 -6.20 -2.17 -15.39
C GLU A 8 -5.27 -2.07 -14.16
N PHE A 9 -5.74 -1.53 -13.04
CA PHE A 9 -4.98 -1.54 -11.78
C PHE A 9 -4.82 -2.97 -11.23
N VAL A 10 -5.85 -3.80 -11.39
CA VAL A 10 -5.86 -5.21 -10.96
C VAL A 10 -5.25 -6.15 -12.01
N LYS A 11 -5.36 -5.83 -13.31
CA LYS A 11 -4.68 -6.55 -14.40
C LYS A 11 -3.20 -6.21 -14.39
N GLN A 12 -2.44 -7.05 -13.73
CA GLN A 12 -0.98 -7.07 -13.74
C GLN A 12 -0.39 -6.78 -15.13
N SER A 13 0.33 -5.67 -15.26
CA SER A 13 1.35 -5.49 -16.28
C SER A 13 2.67 -6.11 -15.77
N SER A 14 3.24 -7.00 -16.57
CA SER A 14 4.30 -7.97 -16.29
C SER A 14 5.68 -7.42 -15.84
N HIS A 15 5.77 -6.17 -15.37
CA HIS A 15 7.07 -5.55 -15.03
C HIS A 15 7.09 -4.56 -13.86
N ARG A 16 5.98 -4.16 -13.23
CA ARG A 16 5.97 -3.44 -11.93
C ARG A 16 4.56 -3.31 -11.34
N PRO A 17 4.33 -3.54 -10.04
CA PRO A 17 3.05 -3.21 -9.42
C PRO A 17 2.80 -1.70 -9.51
N LEU A 18 1.55 -1.34 -9.83
CA LEU A 18 1.12 0.06 -9.93
C LEU A 18 0.79 0.61 -8.54
N CYS A 19 1.11 1.90 -8.34
CA CYS A 19 0.73 2.63 -7.14
C CYS A 19 -0.23 3.76 -7.52
N LEU A 20 -1.41 3.77 -6.91
CA LEU A 20 -2.43 4.80 -7.07
C LEU A 20 -2.44 5.69 -5.83
N ILE A 21 -2.25 7.00 -6.01
CA ILE A 21 -2.32 7.98 -4.92
C ILE A 21 -3.63 8.76 -5.04
N LEU A 22 -4.46 8.70 -4.00
CA LEU A 22 -5.71 9.45 -3.89
C LEU A 22 -5.55 10.54 -2.84
N VAL A 23 -5.58 11.79 -3.28
CA VAL A 23 -5.47 12.97 -2.43
C VAL A 23 -6.83 13.65 -2.33
N GLY A 24 -7.25 13.98 -1.11
CA GLY A 24 -8.44 14.79 -0.87
C GLY A 24 -8.76 14.89 0.62
N ASN A 25 -9.60 15.83 1.02
CA ASN A 25 -9.90 16.06 2.44
C ASN A 25 -10.56 14.85 3.12
N THR A 26 -10.59 14.85 4.46
CA THR A 26 -11.36 13.89 5.25
C THR A 26 -12.83 13.90 4.83
N GLY A 27 -13.47 12.72 4.76
CA GLY A 27 -14.89 12.60 4.42
C GLY A 27 -15.23 12.64 2.93
N THR A 28 -14.24 12.72 2.04
CA THR A 28 -14.45 12.68 0.56
C THR A 28 -14.72 11.29 0.00
N GLY A 29 -14.82 10.26 0.84
CA GLY A 29 -15.10 8.89 0.41
C GLY A 29 -13.90 8.11 -0.14
N LYS A 30 -12.66 8.61 0.00
CA LYS A 30 -11.44 7.91 -0.46
C LYS A 30 -11.32 6.48 0.07
N THR A 31 -11.53 6.32 1.38
CA THR A 31 -11.49 5.01 2.05
C THR A 31 -12.62 4.11 1.56
N SER A 32 -13.84 4.65 1.43
CA SER A 32 -14.99 3.91 0.88
C SER A 32 -14.74 3.46 -0.56
N PHE A 33 -14.11 4.30 -1.38
CA PHE A 33 -13.71 3.95 -2.74
C PHE A 33 -12.69 2.81 -2.74
N ALA A 34 -11.61 2.91 -1.97
CA ALA A 34 -10.57 1.88 -1.93
C ALA A 34 -11.07 0.52 -1.41
N LEU A 35 -12.01 0.53 -0.47
CA LEU A 35 -12.66 -0.66 0.06
C LEU A 35 -13.78 -1.21 -0.84
N SER A 36 -14.30 -0.40 -1.78
CA SER A 36 -15.34 -0.84 -2.72
C SER A 36 -14.81 -1.71 -3.85
N LEU A 37 -13.48 -1.82 -4.01
CA LEU A 37 -12.89 -2.63 -5.06
C LEU A 37 -13.16 -4.12 -4.81
N PRO A 38 -13.40 -4.90 -5.88
CA PRO A 38 -13.59 -6.34 -5.72
C PRO A 38 -12.27 -6.98 -5.28
N SER A 39 -12.35 -7.88 -4.29
CA SER A 39 -11.25 -8.67 -3.67
C SER A 39 -10.79 -8.14 -2.31
N MET A 40 -10.04 -8.98 -1.59
CA MET A 40 -9.58 -8.65 -0.23
C MET A 40 -8.26 -7.85 -0.26
N PRO A 41 -8.21 -6.64 0.32
CA PRO A 41 -6.98 -5.87 0.45
C PRO A 41 -6.21 -6.21 1.73
N ASN A 42 -4.91 -5.96 1.70
CA ASN A 42 -4.19 -5.64 2.93
C ASN A 42 -4.44 -4.16 3.26
N TYR A 43 -5.21 -3.90 4.31
CA TYR A 43 -5.56 -2.55 4.75
C TYR A 43 -4.72 -2.13 5.96
N TYR A 44 -3.99 -1.02 5.82
CA TYR A 44 -3.18 -0.43 6.88
C TYR A 44 -3.61 1.01 7.09
N ARG A 45 -3.91 1.37 8.34
CA ARG A 45 -4.31 2.73 8.73
C ARG A 45 -3.37 3.30 9.77
N GLY A 46 -2.72 4.41 9.47
CA GLY A 46 -1.78 5.12 10.36
C GLY A 46 -0.44 4.42 10.60
N VAL A 47 -0.44 3.08 10.67
CA VAL A 47 0.73 2.23 10.91
C VAL A 47 0.63 1.00 10.02
N TRP A 48 1.74 0.66 9.37
CA TRP A 48 1.92 -0.63 8.72
C TRP A 48 2.49 -1.67 9.70
N SER A 49 2.08 -2.93 9.57
CA SER A 49 2.65 -4.00 10.37
C SER A 49 2.63 -5.32 9.61
N ILE A 50 3.77 -6.00 9.67
CA ILE A 50 3.98 -7.32 9.07
C ILE A 50 3.09 -8.41 9.68
N ILE A 51 2.59 -8.22 10.90
CA ILE A 51 1.74 -9.19 11.60
C ILE A 51 0.42 -9.38 10.85
N TYR A 52 -0.11 -8.31 10.27
CA TYR A 52 -1.37 -8.31 9.52
C TYR A 52 -1.16 -8.52 8.02
N TRP A 53 0.04 -8.91 7.59
CA TRP A 53 0.31 -9.19 6.19
C TRP A 53 -0.41 -10.46 5.74
N ASN A 54 -1.31 -10.33 4.77
CA ASN A 54 -1.92 -11.46 4.09
C ASN A 54 -1.33 -11.62 2.67
N ASN A 55 -0.82 -12.83 2.37
CA ASN A 55 -0.29 -13.16 1.05
C ASN A 55 -1.40 -13.33 0.00
N ASP A 56 -2.61 -13.70 0.40
CA ASP A 56 -3.77 -13.89 -0.49
C ASP A 56 -4.46 -12.55 -0.84
N ALA A 57 -4.01 -11.45 -0.25
CA ALA A 57 -4.50 -10.13 -0.63
C ALA A 57 -4.17 -9.84 -2.09
N THR A 58 -5.05 -9.13 -2.78
CA THR A 58 -4.88 -8.83 -4.22
C THR A 58 -4.34 -7.43 -4.47
N TYR A 59 -4.47 -6.54 -3.49
CA TYR A 59 -3.93 -5.19 -3.50
C TYR A 59 -3.70 -4.71 -2.06
N MET A 60 -2.99 -3.60 -1.93
CA MET A 60 -2.71 -2.96 -0.64
C MET A 60 -3.39 -1.61 -0.56
N ILE A 61 -3.82 -1.22 0.64
CA ILE A 61 -4.35 0.10 0.94
C ILE A 61 -3.58 0.67 2.13
N PHE A 62 -3.03 1.86 1.94
CA PHE A 62 -2.33 2.63 2.94
C PHE A 62 -3.09 3.92 3.21
N ASP A 63 -3.76 3.98 4.35
CA ASP A 63 -4.61 5.09 4.75
C ASP A 63 -3.93 5.91 5.83
N ASP A 64 -3.69 7.18 5.55
CA ASP A 64 -3.13 8.13 6.52
C ASP A 64 -1.77 7.69 7.11
N ILE A 65 -0.95 7.02 6.28
CA ILE A 65 0.39 6.60 6.68
C ILE A 65 1.33 7.82 6.66
N PRO A 66 2.12 8.06 7.72
CA PRO A 66 3.03 9.20 7.79
C PRO A 66 4.31 8.95 6.98
N TRP A 67 4.22 8.99 5.65
CA TRP A 67 5.31 8.63 4.73
C TRP A 67 6.60 9.42 4.95
N ARG A 68 6.54 10.68 5.40
CA ARG A 68 7.75 11.46 5.69
C ARG A 68 8.62 10.87 6.80
N SER A 69 8.01 10.20 7.80
CA SER A 69 8.70 9.66 8.98
C SER A 69 8.69 8.13 9.04
N ILE A 70 8.16 7.45 8.02
CA ILE A 70 8.05 5.99 8.02
C ILE A 70 9.44 5.31 8.11
N ASP A 71 10.49 5.85 7.49
CA ASP A 71 11.83 5.24 7.56
C ASP A 71 12.42 5.27 8.99
N GLN A 72 11.97 6.22 9.83
CA GLN A 72 12.44 6.39 11.21
C GLN A 72 11.77 5.42 12.20
N LYS A 73 10.73 4.71 11.78
CA LYS A 73 9.90 3.87 12.64
C LYS A 73 10.10 2.36 12.41
N GLY A 74 11.21 1.97 11.76
CA GLY A 74 11.55 0.56 11.54
C GLY A 74 10.74 -0.13 10.44
N TYR A 75 10.21 0.65 9.50
CA TYR A 75 9.48 0.13 8.34
C TYR A 75 10.44 -0.32 7.24
N PRO A 76 10.02 -1.27 6.36
CA PRO A 76 10.74 -1.53 5.13
C PRO A 76 10.82 -0.26 4.28
N ALA A 77 11.87 -0.16 3.44
CA ALA A 77 12.05 0.99 2.57
C ALA A 77 10.77 1.24 1.74
N LYS A 78 10.29 2.49 1.72
CA LYS A 78 9.03 2.90 1.05
C LYS A 78 8.90 2.34 -0.36
N LYS A 79 10.01 2.38 -1.11
CA LYS A 79 10.07 1.91 -2.50
C LYS A 79 9.80 0.41 -2.58
N ASP A 80 10.41 -0.37 -1.69
CA ASP A 80 10.25 -1.81 -1.66
C ASP A 80 8.83 -2.23 -1.27
N LEU A 81 8.16 -1.45 -0.41
CA LEU A 81 6.79 -1.70 0.01
C LEU A 81 5.73 -1.30 -1.01
N LEU A 82 5.97 -0.24 -1.80
CA LEU A 82 4.97 0.34 -2.70
C LEU A 82 5.12 -0.09 -4.16
N ILE A 83 6.36 -0.24 -4.61
CA ILE A 83 6.72 -0.42 -6.02
C ILE A 83 7.84 -1.46 -6.19
N GLY A 84 8.20 -2.16 -5.11
CA GLY A 84 9.16 -3.26 -5.11
C GLY A 84 8.58 -4.45 -5.86
N GLN A 85 9.46 -5.26 -6.44
CA GLN A 85 9.09 -6.45 -7.23
C GLN A 85 9.79 -7.70 -6.71
N LEU A 86 10.05 -7.77 -5.41
CA LEU A 86 10.95 -8.78 -4.85
C LEU A 86 10.55 -9.21 -3.44
N GLU A 87 11.20 -10.26 -2.98
CA GLU A 87 11.21 -10.64 -1.57
C GLU A 87 11.83 -9.50 -0.75
N VAL A 88 11.03 -8.94 0.15
CA VAL A 88 11.49 -8.00 1.16
C VAL A 88 11.66 -8.76 2.47
N CYS A 89 12.87 -8.74 3.01
CA CYS A 89 13.12 -9.19 4.37
C CYS A 89 12.72 -8.06 5.32
N VAL A 90 11.63 -8.26 6.06
CA VAL A 90 11.18 -7.33 7.07
C VAL A 90 11.59 -7.88 8.43
N SER A 91 12.36 -7.09 9.17
CA SER A 91 12.57 -7.26 10.59
C SER A 91 11.59 -6.38 11.35
N ASP A 92 10.94 -6.93 12.38
CA ASP A 92 10.18 -6.15 13.34
C ASP A 92 10.84 -6.36 14.71
N LYS A 93 10.85 -5.33 15.56
CA LYS A 93 11.51 -5.35 16.88
C LYS A 93 11.04 -6.54 17.74
N TYR A 94 9.79 -6.98 17.53
CA TYR A 94 9.15 -8.05 18.30
C TYR A 94 8.92 -9.34 17.51
N CYS A 95 9.36 -9.41 16.25
CA CYS A 95 9.14 -10.58 15.40
C CYS A 95 10.43 -11.03 14.71
N LYS A 96 10.61 -12.35 14.61
CA LYS A 96 11.69 -12.92 13.79
C LYS A 96 11.56 -12.39 12.36
N ASN A 97 12.70 -12.16 11.71
CA ASN A 97 12.76 -11.72 10.32
C ASN A 97 11.83 -12.56 9.45
N LYS A 98 10.90 -11.90 8.76
CA LYS A 98 9.96 -12.51 7.83
C LYS A 98 10.27 -12.04 6.42
N LYS A 99 10.22 -12.98 5.48
CA LYS A 99 10.23 -12.68 4.05
C LYS A 99 8.80 -12.49 3.59
N ILE A 100 8.54 -11.37 2.91
CA ILE A 100 7.27 -11.14 2.21
C ILE A 100 7.53 -10.84 0.75
N ILE A 101 6.59 -11.24 -0.09
CA ILE A 101 6.61 -10.93 -1.52
C ILE A 101 5.72 -9.71 -1.71
N VAL A 102 6.34 -8.60 -2.09
CA VAL A 102 5.64 -7.37 -2.45
C VAL A 102 5.50 -7.34 -3.97
N ASP A 103 4.39 -7.89 -4.47
CA ASP A 103 4.07 -8.01 -5.90
C ASP A 103 2.67 -7.46 -6.24
N LYS A 104 2.04 -6.82 -5.24
CA LYS A 104 0.64 -6.38 -5.30
C LYS A 104 0.57 -4.87 -5.59
N PRO A 105 -0.43 -4.41 -6.36
CA PRO A 105 -0.64 -2.99 -6.57
C PRO A 105 -1.07 -2.32 -5.25
N ALA A 106 -0.73 -1.05 -5.09
CA ALA A 106 -0.93 -0.29 -3.85
C ALA A 106 -1.78 0.97 -4.06
N ILE A 107 -2.70 1.24 -3.13
CA ILE A 107 -3.50 2.46 -3.07
C ILE A 107 -3.08 3.24 -1.85
N ILE A 108 -2.71 4.50 -2.02
CA ILE A 108 -2.34 5.40 -0.94
C ILE A 108 -3.43 6.46 -0.81
N LEU A 109 -3.99 6.59 0.39
CA LEU A 109 -5.00 7.58 0.71
C LEU A 109 -4.35 8.68 1.55
N LEU A 110 -4.38 9.91 1.03
CA LEU A 110 -3.76 11.07 1.65
C LEU A 110 -4.78 12.19 1.83
N ASN A 111 -4.61 12.95 2.92
CA ASN A 111 -5.37 14.17 3.13
C ASN A 111 -4.70 15.38 2.47
N HIS A 112 -3.36 15.38 2.39
CA HIS A 112 -2.57 16.44 1.77
C HIS A 112 -1.57 15.86 0.74
N ALA A 113 -1.39 16.55 -0.39
CA ALA A 113 -0.45 16.13 -1.43
C ALA A 113 1.00 16.10 -0.93
N ASP A 114 1.31 16.99 0.01
CA ASP A 114 2.61 17.13 0.67
C ASP A 114 3.03 15.87 1.44
N ASP A 115 2.08 15.04 1.86
CA ASP A 115 2.32 13.81 2.62
C ASP A 115 2.61 12.60 1.73
N GLN A 116 2.64 12.78 0.40
CA GLN A 116 2.93 11.69 -0.53
C GLN A 116 4.33 11.10 -0.29
N PRO A 117 4.50 9.78 -0.51
CA PRO A 117 5.82 9.17 -0.42
C PRO A 117 6.73 9.74 -1.50
N LEU A 118 7.93 10.15 -1.09
CA LEU A 118 9.02 10.43 -2.02
C LEU A 118 9.58 9.08 -2.49
N LEU A 119 9.16 8.66 -3.68
CA LEU A 119 9.50 7.37 -4.30
C LEU A 119 10.83 7.37 -5.05
#